data_AF-A0A842IVK1-F1
#
_entry.id   AF-A0A842IVK1-F1
#
_cell.length_a   1.000
_cell.length_b   1.000
_cell.length_c   1.000
_cell.angle_alpha   90.00
_cell.angle_beta   90.00
_cell.angle_gamma   90.00
#
_symmetry.space_group_name_H-M   'P 1'
#
loop_
_entity.id
_entity.type
_entity.pdbx_description
1 polymer ?
#
loop_
_entity_poly.entity_id
_entity_poly.type
_entity_poly.pdbx_seq_one_letter_code
_entity_poly.pdbx_strand_id
1 'polypeptide(L)'
;NTSNGQIVHVRVEDTVTGCYDTTTLELVVEQAPVANVPQPLRYCDPDNDGTGMFMLADADNEITGSAPGLTVSYHDTMENAENNADALDTTIAYGNTTANMQALYARVESSTIATDCATIVELVLIVEPTPQIEEPTPLEECDDPSADGFAEFDLTSKAAEVLNGLDATQYMISYYRSEADAEMDNNPIGSPGAYTNTVEDGELVWIRVEDGNTVEGCYKLTSLELIVHPLPVLAMPMPFELCDVDNPGDEEEAFDLEDVSAEILNGVPGVTISYHETQVDADNGTGAIVGPYTNMATAQTIFVRGENNATGCYSTTTLTIRVNPVPTPTPSDQLPEMELCDEVNTGDGIEIFDLTTNEILILNGETGVTTTYHETAEDADTGDNPIGDPTSYTNAATPEQQIHVRVTNNITGCYALVDFTIRVNPLPEVVAVTDFIQCELNTDGIDSFDLATKNEEVLNGQDPNRFIVTYHDNITDAESGANALVLPYTNTSNPQEVIVTITDTTTGCSISTQRFNLQVDEASQANADMELILYEQCDDNMETDGDPGNDSVQFDLSTQDA
;
A
#
# COMPACT_ATOMS: atom_id res chain seq x y z
N ASN A 1 72.36 -33.74 80.72
CA ASN A 1 72.93 -32.39 80.60
C ASN A 1 72.19 -31.47 81.58
N THR A 2 72.87 -30.83 82.54
CA THR A 2 72.26 -29.83 83.46
C THR A 2 72.61 -28.38 83.12
N SER A 3 73.49 -28.13 82.14
CA SER A 3 73.87 -26.81 81.64
C SER A 3 74.57 -26.93 80.27
N ASN A 4 74.19 -26.13 79.26
CA ASN A 4 74.82 -26.21 77.93
C ASN A 4 76.35 -25.99 78.02
N GLY A 5 77.15 -26.91 77.46
CA GLY A 5 78.61 -27.00 77.68
C GLY A 5 79.02 -27.83 78.90
N GLN A 6 78.21 -28.81 79.33
CA GLN A 6 78.53 -29.64 80.49
C GLN A 6 79.72 -30.55 80.21
N ILE A 7 80.81 -30.34 80.95
CA ILE A 7 81.95 -31.26 80.94
C ILE A 7 81.62 -32.46 81.83
N VAL A 8 81.57 -33.65 81.24
CA VAL A 8 81.48 -34.93 81.95
C VAL A 8 82.86 -35.56 82.03
N HIS A 9 83.23 -35.98 83.23
CA HIS A 9 84.49 -36.69 83.46
C HIS A 9 84.24 -38.20 83.29
N VAL A 10 84.94 -38.81 82.34
CA VAL A 10 84.89 -40.25 82.10
C VAL A 10 86.11 -40.88 82.77
N ARG A 11 85.88 -41.76 83.75
CA ARG A 11 86.93 -42.55 84.39
C ARG A 11 86.89 -43.97 83.84
N VAL A 12 87.97 -44.40 83.23
CA VAL A 12 88.18 -45.81 82.84
C VAL A 12 89.15 -46.41 83.85
N GLU A 13 88.69 -47.44 84.56
CA GLU A 13 89.45 -48.11 85.62
C GLU A 13 89.67 -49.58 85.27
N ASP A 14 90.92 -50.03 85.36
CA ASP A 14 91.26 -51.45 85.29
C ASP A 14 90.82 -52.15 86.57
N THR A 15 89.84 -53.03 86.45
CA THR A 15 89.22 -53.75 87.58
C THR A 15 90.15 -54.72 88.32
N VAL A 16 91.32 -55.04 87.78
CA VAL A 16 92.30 -55.97 88.36
C VAL A 16 93.43 -55.23 89.07
N THR A 17 93.91 -54.11 88.48
CA THR A 17 95.05 -53.35 89.03
C THR A 17 94.64 -52.11 89.82
N GLY A 18 93.40 -51.62 89.66
CA GLY A 18 92.91 -50.38 90.27
C GLY A 18 93.49 -49.10 89.66
N CYS A 19 94.35 -49.22 88.64
CA CYS A 19 94.82 -48.08 87.88
C CYS A 19 93.67 -47.51 87.06
N TYR A 20 93.53 -46.18 87.04
CA TYR A 20 92.52 -45.51 86.25
C TYR A 20 93.10 -44.33 85.49
N ASP A 21 92.46 -44.02 84.38
CA ASP A 21 92.68 -42.79 83.62
C ASP A 21 91.36 -42.01 83.56
N THR A 22 91.47 -40.69 83.43
CA THR A 22 90.31 -39.82 83.29
C THR A 22 90.44 -38.98 82.04
N THR A 23 89.38 -38.94 81.24
CA THR A 23 89.23 -37.96 80.17
C THR A 23 87.98 -37.10 80.41
N THR A 24 87.87 -36.00 79.68
CA THR A 24 86.71 -35.13 79.72
C THR A 24 86.00 -35.16 78.37
N LEU A 25 84.68 -35.25 78.41
CA LEU A 25 83.79 -35.06 77.28
C LEU A 25 82.98 -33.79 77.52
N GLU A 26 83.01 -32.85 76.58
CA GLU A 26 82.11 -31.69 76.62
C GLU A 26 80.81 -32.03 75.89
N LEU A 27 79.68 -31.89 76.58
CA LEU A 27 78.36 -32.04 76.00
C LEU A 27 77.77 -30.67 75.68
N VAL A 28 77.89 -30.27 74.41
CA VAL A 28 77.20 -29.10 73.85
C VAL A 28 75.86 -29.56 73.28
N VAL A 29 74.79 -28.86 73.65
CA VAL A 29 73.45 -29.05 73.09
C VAL A 29 73.15 -27.78 72.31
N GLU A 30 73.24 -27.87 70.99
CA GLU A 30 72.80 -26.81 70.08
C GLU A 30 71.27 -26.88 69.94
N GLN A 31 70.62 -25.73 69.93
CA GLN A 31 69.19 -25.68 69.64
C GLN A 31 68.95 -25.71 68.14
N ALA A 32 67.92 -26.44 67.73
CA ALA A 32 67.46 -26.42 66.34
C ALA A 32 67.05 -24.99 65.94
N PRO A 33 67.21 -24.61 64.66
CA PRO A 33 66.75 -23.31 64.18
C PRO A 33 65.25 -23.17 64.42
N VAL A 34 64.78 -21.97 64.78
CA VAL A 34 63.33 -21.73 64.89
C VAL A 34 62.73 -21.68 63.49
N ALA A 35 61.66 -22.44 63.26
CA ALA A 35 60.88 -22.42 62.03
C ALA A 35 59.40 -22.19 62.36
N ASN A 36 58.69 -21.51 61.47
CA ASN A 36 57.26 -21.27 61.58
C ASN A 36 56.51 -22.21 60.63
N VAL A 37 55.29 -22.60 61.01
CA VAL A 37 54.38 -23.29 60.09
C VAL A 37 53.86 -22.25 59.08
N PRO A 38 54.11 -22.42 57.77
CA PRO A 38 53.66 -21.48 56.75
C PRO A 38 52.15 -21.59 56.49
N GLN A 39 51.58 -20.61 55.80
CA GLN A 39 50.27 -20.76 55.18
C GLN A 39 50.32 -21.83 54.09
N PRO A 40 49.20 -22.50 53.82
CA PRO A 40 49.11 -23.40 52.68
C PRO A 40 49.40 -22.64 51.37
N LEU A 41 50.14 -23.27 50.46
CA LEU A 41 50.18 -22.80 49.07
C LEU A 41 48.91 -23.29 48.37
N ARG A 42 48.27 -22.39 47.63
CA ARG A 42 47.01 -22.67 46.92
C ARG A 42 47.20 -22.54 45.41
N TYR A 43 46.45 -23.35 44.66
CA TYR A 43 46.45 -23.34 43.20
C TYR A 43 45.03 -23.54 42.68
N CYS A 44 44.59 -22.68 41.76
CA CYS A 44 43.32 -22.85 41.07
C CYS A 44 43.47 -23.87 39.93
N ASP A 45 42.72 -24.95 40.01
CA ASP A 45 42.72 -26.10 39.11
C ASP A 45 41.84 -25.85 37.88
N PRO A 46 42.41 -25.62 36.67
CA PRO A 46 41.62 -25.26 35.50
C PRO A 46 40.76 -26.41 34.94
N ASP A 47 41.19 -27.66 35.11
CA ASP A 47 40.51 -28.86 34.58
C ASP A 47 39.86 -29.74 35.66
N ASN A 48 39.99 -29.33 36.93
CA ASN A 48 39.41 -29.99 38.11
C ASN A 48 39.86 -31.47 38.22
N ASP A 49 41.09 -31.79 37.80
CA ASP A 49 41.66 -33.13 37.92
C ASP A 49 42.27 -33.42 39.32
N GLY A 50 42.30 -32.40 40.19
CA GLY A 50 42.81 -32.43 41.55
C GLY A 50 44.32 -32.17 41.63
N THR A 51 44.97 -31.79 40.53
CA THR A 51 46.39 -31.50 40.46
C THR A 51 46.66 -30.01 40.22
N GLY A 52 47.82 -29.56 40.69
CA GLY A 52 48.24 -28.18 40.67
C GLY A 52 49.74 -28.07 40.79
N MET A 53 50.27 -26.95 40.29
CA MET A 53 51.71 -26.69 40.22
C MET A 53 52.08 -25.60 41.24
N PHE A 54 52.98 -25.93 42.16
CA PHE A 54 53.34 -25.09 43.30
C PHE A 54 54.83 -24.73 43.28
N MET A 55 55.15 -23.43 43.44
CA MET A 55 56.52 -23.00 43.67
C MET A 55 56.83 -23.09 45.16
N LEU A 56 57.45 -24.18 45.60
CA LEU A 56 57.68 -24.46 47.03
C LEU A 56 58.51 -23.36 47.73
N ALA A 57 59.44 -22.74 47.01
CA ALA A 57 60.28 -21.65 47.52
C ALA A 57 59.48 -20.41 47.96
N ASP A 58 58.22 -20.26 47.53
CA ASP A 58 57.35 -19.15 47.95
C ASP A 58 57.05 -19.20 49.46
N ALA A 59 57.11 -20.38 50.08
CA ALA A 59 56.92 -20.57 51.52
C ALA A 59 58.21 -20.30 52.34
N ASP A 60 59.39 -20.21 51.72
CA ASP A 60 60.68 -20.18 52.42
C ASP A 60 60.79 -19.00 53.41
N ASN A 61 60.34 -17.82 53.01
CA ASN A 61 60.41 -16.62 53.85
C ASN A 61 59.51 -16.74 55.09
N GLU A 62 58.33 -17.34 54.94
CA GLU A 62 57.41 -17.54 56.07
C GLU A 62 57.96 -18.60 57.04
N ILE A 63 58.43 -19.74 56.49
CA ILE A 63 59.04 -20.84 57.25
C ILE A 63 60.22 -20.34 58.07
N THR A 64 61.12 -19.56 57.47
CA THR A 64 62.34 -19.07 58.12
C THR A 64 62.12 -17.81 58.96
N GLY A 65 60.95 -17.18 58.88
CA GLY A 65 60.74 -15.83 59.41
C GLY A 65 61.72 -14.81 58.83
N SER A 66 62.19 -15.05 57.60
CA SER A 66 63.25 -14.30 56.91
C SER A 66 64.58 -14.23 57.65
N ALA A 67 64.87 -15.20 58.53
CA ALA A 67 66.14 -15.25 59.26
C ALA A 67 67.30 -15.64 58.32
N PRO A 68 68.39 -14.86 58.27
CA PRO A 68 69.50 -15.14 57.36
C PRO A 68 70.29 -16.39 57.77
N GLY A 69 70.83 -17.11 56.79
CA GLY A 69 71.68 -18.29 57.02
C GLY A 69 70.92 -19.58 57.29
N LEU A 70 69.59 -19.55 57.18
CA LEU A 70 68.75 -20.74 57.16
C LEU A 70 68.55 -21.25 55.72
N THR A 71 68.44 -22.56 55.57
CA THR A 71 68.12 -23.24 54.31
C THR A 71 66.92 -24.15 54.52
N VAL A 72 66.02 -24.19 53.54
CA VAL A 72 64.81 -25.02 53.55
C VAL A 72 64.95 -26.10 52.47
N SER A 73 64.71 -27.35 52.83
CA SER A 73 64.47 -28.45 51.89
C SER A 73 63.08 -29.04 52.12
N TYR A 74 62.42 -29.50 51.06
CA TYR A 74 61.08 -30.06 51.13
C TYR A 74 61.11 -31.55 50.85
N HIS A 75 60.27 -32.31 51.55
CA HIS A 75 60.21 -33.76 51.44
C HIS A 75 58.74 -34.23 51.46
N ASP A 76 58.42 -35.28 50.69
CA ASP A 76 57.06 -35.83 50.62
C ASP A 76 56.60 -36.53 51.92
N THR A 77 57.54 -36.99 52.75
CA THR A 77 57.23 -37.71 54.00
C THR A 77 58.03 -37.18 55.18
N MET A 78 57.45 -37.29 56.38
CA MET A 78 58.12 -36.91 57.63
C MET A 78 59.44 -37.68 57.82
N GLU A 79 59.44 -38.98 57.50
CA GLU A 79 60.63 -39.83 57.60
C GLU A 79 61.77 -39.34 56.67
N ASN A 80 61.44 -38.91 55.45
CA ASN A 80 62.42 -38.35 54.53
C ASN A 80 62.95 -37.00 55.03
N ALA A 81 62.11 -36.15 55.63
CA ALA A 81 62.55 -34.91 56.25
C ALA A 81 63.46 -35.16 57.48
N GLU A 82 63.12 -36.10 58.36
CA GLU A 82 63.93 -36.46 59.53
C GLU A 82 65.32 -36.96 59.12
N ASN A 83 65.39 -37.77 58.07
CA ASN A 83 66.62 -38.37 57.56
C ASN A 83 67.36 -37.53 56.50
N ASN A 84 66.82 -36.37 56.12
CA ASN A 84 67.31 -35.55 55.01
C ASN A 84 67.51 -36.36 53.70
N ALA A 85 66.52 -37.19 53.36
CA ALA A 85 66.52 -38.06 52.20
C ALA A 85 65.52 -37.57 51.14
N ASP A 86 65.78 -37.84 49.86
CA ASP A 86 64.87 -37.57 48.73
C ASP A 86 64.27 -36.14 48.73
N ALA A 87 65.13 -35.12 48.89
CA ALA A 87 64.68 -33.73 48.84
C ALA A 87 64.10 -33.37 47.47
N LEU A 88 62.98 -32.65 47.47
CA LEU A 88 62.30 -32.15 46.27
C LEU A 88 63.08 -31.00 45.61
N ASP A 89 63.04 -30.94 44.29
CA ASP A 89 63.68 -29.86 43.51
C ASP A 89 62.85 -28.58 43.60
N THR A 90 63.34 -27.60 44.35
CA THR A 90 62.68 -26.30 44.54
C THR A 90 62.94 -25.30 43.42
N THR A 91 63.76 -25.65 42.42
CA THR A 91 64.07 -24.76 41.28
C THR A 91 62.99 -24.80 40.19
N ILE A 92 62.05 -25.74 40.29
CA ILE A 92 60.93 -25.93 39.38
C ILE A 92 59.62 -25.98 40.16
N ALA A 93 58.49 -25.77 39.47
CA ALA A 93 57.19 -25.97 40.06
C ALA A 93 56.96 -27.47 40.37
N TYR A 94 56.50 -27.76 41.56
CA TYR A 94 56.17 -29.10 42.03
C TYR A 94 54.70 -29.40 41.79
N GLY A 95 54.39 -30.51 41.12
CA GLY A 95 53.03 -31.01 40.97
C GLY A 95 52.65 -31.89 42.15
N ASN A 96 51.51 -31.62 42.79
CA ASN A 96 51.03 -32.50 43.86
C ASN A 96 50.73 -33.91 43.33
N THR A 97 51.02 -34.92 44.16
CA THR A 97 50.79 -36.34 43.86
C THR A 97 49.53 -36.88 44.53
N THR A 98 48.97 -36.14 45.49
CA THR A 98 47.71 -36.45 46.16
C THR A 98 46.66 -35.41 45.78
N ALA A 99 45.57 -35.86 45.16
CA ALA A 99 44.53 -34.98 44.63
C ALA A 99 43.91 -34.06 45.70
N ASN A 100 43.63 -32.81 45.32
CA ASN A 100 43.02 -31.73 46.12
C ASN A 100 43.86 -31.20 47.28
N MET A 101 44.58 -32.06 48.02
CA MET A 101 45.36 -31.64 49.17
C MET A 101 46.53 -32.59 49.44
N GLN A 102 47.74 -32.03 49.60
CA GLN A 102 48.95 -32.78 49.95
C GLN A 102 49.72 -32.05 51.05
N ALA A 103 50.17 -32.79 52.06
CA ALA A 103 51.13 -32.29 53.04
C ALA A 103 52.56 -32.62 52.60
N LEU A 104 53.45 -31.63 52.66
CA LEU A 104 54.89 -31.74 52.52
C LEU A 104 55.56 -31.38 53.84
N TYR A 105 56.80 -31.82 54.03
CA TYR A 105 57.58 -31.57 55.24
C TYR A 105 58.80 -30.72 54.89
N ALA A 106 58.80 -29.47 55.38
CA ALA A 106 59.87 -28.52 55.20
C ALA A 106 60.88 -28.67 56.34
N ARG A 107 62.11 -29.05 55.97
CA ARG A 107 63.23 -29.24 56.87
C ARG A 107 64.10 -27.98 56.86
N VAL A 108 64.29 -27.36 58.03
CA VAL A 108 65.04 -26.12 58.19
C VAL A 108 66.36 -26.38 58.89
N GLU A 109 67.45 -25.97 58.25
CA GLU A 109 68.81 -26.07 58.78
C GLU A 109 69.46 -24.70 58.87
N SER A 110 70.44 -24.57 59.77
CA SER A 110 71.36 -23.43 59.76
C SER A 110 72.71 -23.87 59.23
N SER A 111 73.24 -23.13 58.26
CA SER A 111 74.60 -23.34 57.74
C SER A 111 75.71 -23.09 58.77
N THR A 112 75.35 -22.59 59.96
CA THR A 112 76.29 -22.25 61.04
C THR A 112 76.35 -23.30 62.16
N ILE A 113 75.46 -24.29 62.17
CA ILE A 113 75.40 -25.35 63.18
C ILE A 113 76.00 -26.63 62.58
N ALA A 114 77.06 -27.17 63.19
CA ALA A 114 77.81 -28.32 62.65
C ALA A 114 77.17 -29.69 62.95
N THR A 115 76.05 -29.73 63.68
CA THR A 115 75.26 -30.93 63.97
C THR A 115 74.03 -31.00 63.07
N ASP A 116 73.50 -32.19 62.76
CA ASP A 116 72.24 -32.43 62.00
C ASP A 116 70.96 -31.96 62.74
N CYS A 117 71.05 -30.86 63.49
CA CYS A 117 69.96 -30.31 64.29
C CYS A 117 69.05 -29.47 63.38
N ALA A 118 67.79 -29.91 63.24
CA ALA A 118 66.85 -29.32 62.31
C ALA A 118 65.46 -29.18 62.94
N THR A 119 64.71 -28.23 62.42
CA THR A 119 63.29 -28.10 62.72
C THR A 119 62.51 -28.47 61.48
N ILE A 120 61.49 -29.32 61.66
CA ILE A 120 60.60 -29.75 60.57
C ILE A 120 59.24 -29.12 60.83
N VAL A 121 58.68 -28.50 59.81
CA VAL A 121 57.33 -27.94 59.80
C VAL A 121 56.57 -28.49 58.60
N GLU A 122 55.24 -28.48 58.69
CA GLU A 122 54.36 -28.94 57.61
C GLU A 122 54.04 -27.79 56.66
N LEU A 123 54.18 -28.04 55.35
CA LEU A 123 53.65 -27.18 54.29
C LEU A 123 52.49 -27.91 53.62
N VAL A 124 51.30 -27.30 53.61
CA VAL A 124 50.13 -27.88 52.93
C VAL A 124 50.00 -27.27 51.53
N LEU A 125 49.81 -28.12 50.53
CA LEU A 125 49.42 -27.75 49.17
C LEU A 125 47.91 -27.98 49.04
N ILE A 126 47.16 -26.97 48.59
CA ILE A 126 45.71 -27.04 48.38
C ILE A 126 45.43 -26.72 46.91
N VAL A 127 44.72 -27.61 46.24
CA VAL A 127 44.22 -27.43 44.88
C VAL A 127 42.74 -27.07 44.99
N GLU A 128 42.37 -25.87 44.54
CA GLU A 128 41.01 -25.34 44.58
C GLU A 128 40.37 -25.44 43.19
N PRO A 129 39.11 -25.92 43.07
CA PRO A 129 38.48 -26.10 41.77
C PRO A 129 38.19 -24.75 41.10
N THR A 130 38.24 -24.72 39.77
CA THR A 130 37.68 -23.61 38.99
C THR A 130 36.24 -23.91 38.54
N PRO A 131 35.40 -22.89 38.34
CA PRO A 131 34.06 -23.05 37.79
C PRO A 131 34.10 -23.72 36.41
N GLN A 132 33.36 -24.80 36.20
CA GLN A 132 33.27 -25.47 34.89
C GLN A 132 32.08 -24.91 34.10
N ILE A 133 32.29 -23.74 33.50
CA ILE A 133 31.30 -22.99 32.72
C ILE A 133 31.26 -23.40 31.25
N GLU A 134 30.20 -23.00 30.55
CA GLU A 134 30.03 -23.16 29.11
C GLU A 134 29.95 -21.79 28.42
N GLU A 135 30.29 -21.75 27.13
CA GLU A 135 30.09 -20.56 26.29
C GLU A 135 28.60 -20.43 25.95
N PRO A 136 27.94 -19.33 26.33
CA PRO A 136 26.53 -19.13 26.03
C PRO A 136 26.31 -18.87 24.54
N THR A 137 25.14 -19.24 24.04
CA THR A 137 24.64 -18.80 22.74
C THR A 137 24.55 -17.28 22.67
N PRO A 138 24.70 -16.68 21.47
CA PRO A 138 24.56 -15.24 21.28
C PRO A 138 23.25 -14.69 21.86
N LEU A 139 23.29 -13.44 22.29
CA LEU A 139 22.11 -12.67 22.67
C LEU A 139 21.79 -11.70 21.54
N GLU A 140 20.61 -11.84 20.96
CA GLU A 140 20.21 -11.16 19.74
C GLU A 140 18.99 -10.27 20.04
N GLU A 141 19.06 -9.00 19.69
CA GLU A 141 17.97 -8.03 19.85
C GLU A 141 17.75 -7.27 18.55
N CYS A 142 16.53 -6.74 18.37
CA CYS A 142 16.27 -5.81 17.28
C CYS A 142 16.82 -4.43 17.63
N ASP A 143 17.31 -3.72 16.62
CA ASP A 143 17.62 -2.30 16.74
C ASP A 143 16.38 -1.50 17.14
N ASP A 144 16.58 -0.36 17.79
CA ASP A 144 15.49 0.53 18.19
C ASP A 144 15.02 1.42 17.01
N PRO A 145 13.94 2.21 17.16
CA PRO A 145 13.43 3.06 16.08
C PRO A 145 14.40 4.12 15.54
N SER A 146 15.53 4.37 16.20
CA SER A 146 16.60 5.25 15.71
C SER A 146 17.44 4.58 14.61
N ALA A 147 17.43 3.25 14.54
CA ALA A 147 18.16 2.44 13.56
C ALA A 147 19.65 2.80 13.48
N ASP A 148 20.31 2.92 14.63
CA ASP A 148 21.70 3.35 14.78
C ASP A 148 22.66 2.20 15.14
N GLY A 149 22.18 0.95 15.11
CA GLY A 149 22.93 -0.26 15.41
C GLY A 149 23.13 -0.50 16.90
N PHE A 150 22.34 0.14 17.77
CA PHE A 150 22.40 -0.01 19.22
C PHE A 150 21.10 -0.58 19.79
N ALA A 151 21.22 -1.53 20.71
CA ALA A 151 20.09 -2.14 21.41
C ALA A 151 20.41 -2.33 22.91
N GLU A 152 19.37 -2.41 23.74
CA GLU A 152 19.49 -2.73 25.16
C GLU A 152 19.40 -4.25 25.35
N PHE A 153 20.37 -4.81 26.05
CA PHE A 153 20.52 -6.24 26.32
C PHE A 153 20.42 -6.54 27.82
N ASP A 154 19.64 -7.56 28.19
CA ASP A 154 19.74 -8.18 29.51
C ASP A 154 20.78 -9.31 29.48
N LEU A 155 22.02 -8.98 29.81
CA LEU A 155 23.13 -9.94 29.87
C LEU A 155 22.90 -11.04 30.90
N THR A 156 22.11 -10.75 31.95
CA THR A 156 21.84 -11.70 33.04
C THR A 156 20.92 -12.84 32.61
N SER A 157 20.19 -12.68 31.50
CA SER A 157 19.36 -13.72 30.91
C SER A 157 20.15 -14.99 30.52
N LYS A 158 21.45 -14.84 30.22
CA LYS A 158 22.36 -15.94 29.84
C LYS A 158 23.06 -16.61 31.03
N ALA A 159 22.85 -16.12 32.25
CA ALA A 159 23.55 -16.63 33.44
C ALA A 159 23.37 -18.15 33.68
N ALA A 160 22.15 -18.67 33.45
CA ALA A 160 21.88 -20.11 33.64
C ALA A 160 22.62 -20.99 32.62
N GLU A 161 22.79 -20.50 31.39
CA GLU A 161 23.53 -21.17 30.33
C GLU A 161 25.02 -21.19 30.62
N VAL A 162 25.58 -20.02 30.98
CA VAL A 162 27.00 -19.88 31.40
C VAL A 162 27.33 -20.85 32.54
N LEU A 163 26.47 -20.92 33.56
CA LEU A 163 26.69 -21.77 34.73
C LEU A 163 26.58 -23.26 34.42
N ASN A 164 25.98 -23.69 33.30
CA ASN A 164 25.87 -25.09 32.91
C ASN A 164 25.43 -26.05 34.06
N GLY A 165 24.44 -25.62 34.85
CA GLY A 165 23.90 -26.40 35.99
C GLY A 165 24.65 -26.24 37.31
N LEU A 166 25.69 -25.40 37.38
CA LEU A 166 26.33 -24.98 38.63
C LEU A 166 25.34 -24.20 39.54
N ASP A 167 25.53 -24.28 40.86
CA ASP A 167 24.69 -23.58 41.83
C ASP A 167 24.96 -22.07 41.80
N ALA A 168 24.01 -21.30 41.27
CA ALA A 168 24.11 -19.85 41.16
C ALA A 168 24.30 -19.10 42.51
N THR A 169 24.06 -19.75 43.65
CA THR A 169 24.31 -19.15 44.98
C THR A 169 25.77 -19.24 45.42
N GLN A 170 26.56 -20.11 44.79
CA GLN A 170 27.98 -20.30 45.05
C GLN A 170 28.87 -19.40 44.18
N TYR A 171 28.44 -19.11 42.96
CA TYR A 171 29.24 -18.39 41.98
C TYR A 171 28.81 -16.93 41.83
N MET A 172 29.80 -16.04 41.78
CA MET A 172 29.60 -14.64 41.43
C MET A 172 29.84 -14.45 39.94
N ILE A 173 28.87 -13.84 39.23
CA ILE A 173 28.98 -13.54 37.80
C ILE A 173 29.12 -12.03 37.62
N SER A 174 30.15 -11.62 36.89
CA SER A 174 30.40 -10.24 36.49
C SER A 174 30.69 -10.14 34.99
N TYR A 175 30.41 -8.98 34.41
CA TYR A 175 30.46 -8.74 32.97
C TYR A 175 31.41 -7.57 32.67
N TYR A 176 32.17 -7.66 31.59
CA TYR A 176 33.23 -6.71 31.23
C TYR A 176 33.26 -6.46 29.73
N ARG A 177 33.75 -5.28 29.33
CA ARG A 177 33.90 -4.91 27.92
C ARG A 177 35.18 -5.44 27.28
N SER A 178 36.11 -5.98 28.07
CA SER A 178 37.37 -6.53 27.57
C SER A 178 37.82 -7.72 28.41
N GLU A 179 38.56 -8.64 27.76
CA GLU A 179 39.16 -9.80 28.41
C GLU A 179 40.10 -9.38 29.54
N ALA A 180 40.95 -8.38 29.29
CA ALA A 180 41.92 -7.89 30.26
C ALA A 180 41.27 -7.28 31.51
N ASP A 181 40.14 -6.58 31.34
CA ASP A 181 39.34 -6.09 32.48
C ASP A 181 38.73 -7.25 33.27
N ALA A 182 38.24 -8.30 32.58
CA ALA A 182 37.71 -9.49 33.23
C ALA A 182 38.81 -10.26 34.01
N GLU A 183 39.98 -10.51 33.42
CA GLU A 183 41.12 -11.17 34.07
C GLU A 183 41.58 -10.47 35.34
N MET A 184 41.54 -9.14 35.36
CA MET A 184 42.00 -8.32 36.48
C MET A 184 40.88 -7.85 37.42
N ASP A 185 39.63 -8.25 37.18
CA ASP A 185 38.44 -7.75 37.89
C ASP A 185 38.30 -6.22 37.91
N ASN A 186 38.60 -5.56 36.80
CA ASN A 186 38.57 -4.10 36.69
C ASN A 186 37.36 -3.63 35.91
N ASN A 187 36.74 -2.53 36.35
CA ASN A 187 35.66 -1.85 35.63
C ASN A 187 34.48 -2.77 35.19
N PRO A 188 33.86 -3.56 36.10
CA PRO A 188 32.71 -4.38 35.73
C PRO A 188 31.54 -3.51 35.25
N ILE A 189 30.76 -4.03 34.31
CA ILE A 189 29.52 -3.43 33.81
C ILE A 189 28.54 -3.31 34.98
N GLY A 190 28.20 -2.08 35.37
CA GLY A 190 27.40 -1.81 36.56
C GLY A 190 25.91 -2.15 36.45
N SER A 191 25.37 -2.20 35.22
CA SER A 191 23.96 -2.48 34.93
C SER A 191 23.81 -3.59 33.87
N PRO A 192 24.16 -4.85 34.20
CA PRO A 192 24.14 -5.93 33.23
C PRO A 192 22.73 -6.31 32.75
N GLY A 193 21.67 -5.94 33.47
CA GLY A 193 20.29 -6.20 33.05
C GLY A 193 19.68 -5.20 32.08
N ALA A 194 20.43 -4.16 31.70
CA ALA A 194 20.00 -3.10 30.78
C ALA A 194 21.25 -2.49 30.11
N TYR A 195 22.06 -3.36 29.52
CA TYR A 195 23.33 -2.98 28.91
C TYR A 195 23.14 -2.60 27.44
N THR A 196 23.54 -1.40 27.05
CA THR A 196 23.59 -1.01 25.64
C THR A 196 24.99 -1.26 25.08
N ASN A 197 25.06 -1.87 23.89
CA ASN A 197 26.32 -2.07 23.18
C ASN A 197 27.04 -0.73 22.91
N THR A 198 28.36 -0.76 22.72
CA THR A 198 29.16 0.43 22.42
C THR A 198 29.78 0.44 21.02
N VAL A 199 29.64 -0.67 20.30
CA VAL A 199 29.98 -0.82 18.90
C VAL A 199 28.71 -1.10 18.10
N GLU A 200 28.51 -0.38 17.00
CA GLU A 200 27.40 -0.54 16.06
C GLU A 200 27.27 -2.00 15.59
N ASP A 201 26.03 -2.47 15.41
CA ASP A 201 25.64 -3.82 14.97
C ASP A 201 25.93 -4.98 15.96
N GLY A 202 26.70 -4.74 17.03
CA GLY A 202 26.97 -5.73 18.06
C GLY A 202 28.38 -5.66 18.63
N GLU A 203 28.59 -6.36 19.75
CA GLU A 203 29.90 -6.47 20.39
C GLU A 203 30.04 -7.74 21.24
N LEU A 204 31.25 -8.00 21.71
CA LEU A 204 31.58 -9.17 22.52
C LEU A 204 31.80 -8.73 23.97
N VAL A 205 31.01 -9.28 24.89
CA VAL A 205 31.10 -9.02 26.33
C VAL A 205 31.78 -10.21 26.99
N TRP A 206 32.69 -9.94 27.93
CA TRP A 206 33.40 -10.96 28.70
C TRP A 206 32.69 -11.24 30.01
N ILE A 207 32.53 -12.51 30.34
CA ILE A 207 31.86 -12.97 31.55
C ILE A 207 32.92 -13.63 32.44
N ARG A 208 33.04 -13.15 33.67
CA ARG A 208 33.84 -13.78 34.72
C ARG A 208 32.90 -14.48 35.68
N VAL A 209 33.15 -15.78 35.90
CA VAL A 209 32.49 -16.56 36.93
C VAL A 209 33.52 -16.89 37.98
N GLU A 210 33.31 -16.43 39.21
CA GLU A 210 34.21 -16.61 40.35
C GLU A 210 33.55 -17.48 41.42
N ASP A 211 34.28 -18.46 41.96
CA ASP A 211 33.82 -19.29 43.07
C ASP A 211 34.09 -18.61 44.42
N GLY A 212 33.04 -18.06 45.04
CA GLY A 212 33.13 -17.36 46.32
C GLY A 212 33.47 -18.24 47.52
N ASN A 213 33.52 -19.56 47.36
CA ASN A 213 33.93 -20.50 48.41
C ASN A 213 35.44 -20.81 48.40
N THR A 214 36.15 -20.41 47.35
CA THR A 214 37.61 -20.60 47.24
C THR A 214 38.36 -19.43 47.91
N VAL A 215 39.52 -19.71 48.50
CA VAL A 215 40.31 -18.68 49.17
C VAL A 215 41.07 -17.81 48.17
N GLU A 216 41.49 -18.39 47.04
CA GLU A 216 42.14 -17.65 45.95
C GLU A 216 41.15 -16.92 45.02
N GLY A 217 39.84 -17.11 45.19
CA GLY A 217 38.84 -16.55 44.28
C GLY A 217 38.98 -17.13 42.87
N CYS A 218 39.10 -18.46 42.78
CA CYS A 218 39.27 -19.17 41.52
C CYS A 218 38.12 -18.85 40.57
N TYR A 219 38.48 -18.43 39.36
CA TYR A 219 37.53 -17.97 38.36
C TYR A 219 37.79 -18.62 37.01
N LYS A 220 36.79 -18.53 36.13
CA LYS A 220 36.91 -18.87 34.72
C LYS A 220 36.24 -17.80 33.88
N LEU A 221 36.78 -17.56 32.68
CA LEU A 221 36.26 -16.57 31.73
C LEU A 221 35.56 -17.28 30.58
N THR A 222 34.51 -16.64 30.09
CA THR A 222 33.86 -16.96 28.81
C THR A 222 33.40 -15.65 28.16
N SER A 223 32.84 -15.72 26.96
CA SER A 223 32.32 -14.57 26.23
C SER A 223 30.86 -14.72 25.85
N LEU A 224 30.19 -13.59 25.65
CA LEU A 224 28.85 -13.50 25.10
C LEU A 224 28.88 -12.56 23.90
N GLU A 225 28.47 -13.07 22.73
CA GLU A 225 28.26 -12.28 21.53
C GLU A 225 26.90 -11.58 21.61
N LEU A 226 26.89 -10.26 21.42
CA LEU A 226 25.69 -9.43 21.28
C LEU A 226 25.50 -9.11 19.79
N ILE A 227 24.29 -9.34 19.28
CA ILE A 227 23.94 -9.08 17.88
C ILE A 227 22.75 -8.13 17.84
N VAL A 228 22.88 -7.04 17.09
CA VAL A 228 21.78 -6.11 16.81
C VAL A 228 21.26 -6.37 15.40
N HIS A 229 20.00 -6.75 15.27
CA HIS A 229 19.36 -6.98 13.98
C HIS A 229 18.75 -5.67 13.46
N PRO A 230 19.13 -5.22 12.25
CA PRO A 230 18.59 -3.99 11.69
C PRO A 230 17.10 -4.11 11.40
N LEU A 231 16.36 -3.01 11.58
CA LEU A 231 14.95 -2.93 11.24
C LEU A 231 14.73 -2.97 9.72
N PRO A 232 13.64 -3.57 9.22
CA PRO A 232 13.24 -3.45 7.82
C PRO A 232 13.09 -1.98 7.40
N VAL A 233 13.61 -1.60 6.24
CA VAL A 233 13.43 -0.24 5.70
C VAL A 233 12.25 -0.25 4.73
N LEU A 234 11.10 0.28 5.17
CA LEU A 234 9.88 0.39 4.37
C LEU A 234 9.81 1.73 3.65
N ALA A 235 9.35 1.73 2.41
CA ALA A 235 9.02 2.97 1.70
C ALA A 235 7.68 3.52 2.19
N MET A 236 7.56 4.85 2.25
CA MET A 236 6.26 5.51 2.39
C MET A 236 5.63 5.62 1.00
N PRO A 237 4.53 4.90 0.71
CA PRO A 237 3.92 4.90 -0.60
C PRO A 237 3.19 6.22 -0.88
N MET A 238 2.90 6.49 -2.15
CA MET A 238 1.93 7.52 -2.53
C MET A 238 0.52 7.15 -2.01
N PRO A 239 -0.40 8.13 -1.86
CA PRO A 239 -1.77 7.82 -1.49
C PRO A 239 -2.41 6.83 -2.47
N PHE A 240 -3.10 5.82 -1.93
CA PHE A 240 -3.89 4.88 -2.73
C PHE A 240 -5.29 5.47 -2.92
N GLU A 241 -5.58 5.90 -4.15
CA GLU A 241 -6.78 6.65 -4.48
C GLU A 241 -7.73 5.83 -5.34
N LEU A 242 -9.00 5.78 -4.96
CA LEU A 242 -10.10 5.22 -5.76
C LEU A 242 -11.17 6.27 -6.01
N CYS A 243 -12.01 6.05 -7.01
CA CYS A 243 -13.17 6.90 -7.29
C CYS A 243 -14.40 6.38 -6.55
N ASP A 244 -15.24 7.29 -6.09
CA ASP A 244 -16.53 7.02 -5.43
C ASP A 244 -17.56 6.52 -6.47
N VAL A 245 -17.47 5.25 -6.84
CA VAL A 245 -18.30 4.64 -7.90
C VAL A 245 -19.38 3.72 -7.35
N ASP A 246 -19.16 3.08 -6.19
CA ASP A 246 -20.20 2.35 -5.46
C ASP A 246 -20.99 3.31 -4.57
N ASN A 247 -22.26 3.56 -4.89
CA ASN A 247 -23.11 4.57 -4.26
C ASN A 247 -22.54 6.01 -4.24
N PRO A 248 -22.30 6.62 -5.43
CA PRO A 248 -21.68 7.94 -5.56
C PRO A 248 -22.25 9.02 -4.62
N GLY A 249 -21.35 9.68 -3.89
CA GLY A 249 -21.63 10.77 -2.96
C GLY A 249 -21.63 10.37 -1.49
N ASP A 250 -21.38 9.10 -1.16
CA ASP A 250 -21.10 8.66 0.22
C ASP A 250 -19.61 8.68 0.59
N GLU A 251 -18.73 8.80 -0.42
CA GLU A 251 -17.27 8.85 -0.28
C GLU A 251 -16.66 7.60 0.40
N GLU A 252 -17.28 6.42 0.21
CA GLU A 252 -16.82 5.12 0.70
C GLU A 252 -16.46 4.17 -0.47
N GLU A 253 -15.34 3.45 -0.38
CA GLU A 253 -14.90 2.49 -1.40
C GLU A 253 -14.08 1.35 -0.77
N ALA A 254 -14.08 0.19 -1.41
CA ALA A 254 -13.36 -1.00 -0.95
C ALA A 254 -11.93 -1.06 -1.53
N PHE A 255 -10.92 -0.94 -0.67
CA PHE A 255 -9.51 -0.97 -1.04
C PHE A 255 -8.92 -2.38 -0.89
N ASP A 256 -8.28 -2.88 -1.95
CA ASP A 256 -7.37 -4.02 -1.84
C ASP A 256 -5.96 -3.52 -1.46
N LEU A 257 -5.67 -3.51 -0.16
CA LEU A 257 -4.42 -2.95 0.36
C LEU A 257 -3.18 -3.74 -0.10
N GLU A 258 -3.35 -5.00 -0.53
CA GLU A 258 -2.25 -5.86 -0.97
C GLU A 258 -1.65 -5.38 -2.30
N ASP A 259 -2.41 -4.62 -3.10
CA ASP A 259 -1.95 -4.04 -4.36
C ASP A 259 -0.78 -3.05 -4.18
N VAL A 260 -0.69 -2.40 -3.01
CA VAL A 260 0.40 -1.45 -2.70
C VAL A 260 1.56 -2.08 -1.92
N SER A 261 1.46 -3.36 -1.53
CA SER A 261 2.51 -4.05 -0.75
C SER A 261 3.87 -4.04 -1.46
N ALA A 262 3.90 -4.18 -2.78
CA ALA A 262 5.13 -4.19 -3.55
C ALA A 262 5.87 -2.83 -3.54
N GLU A 263 5.13 -1.73 -3.56
CA GLU A 263 5.68 -0.38 -3.45
C GLU A 263 6.28 -0.14 -2.05
N ILE A 264 5.53 -0.51 -1.01
CA ILE A 264 5.94 -0.37 0.39
C ILE A 264 7.22 -1.17 0.69
N LEU A 265 7.29 -2.41 0.18
CA LEU A 265 8.47 -3.25 0.35
C LEU A 265 9.70 -2.72 -0.39
N ASN A 266 9.52 -1.98 -1.48
CA ASN A 266 10.60 -1.45 -2.31
C ASN A 266 11.72 -2.48 -2.63
N GLY A 267 11.32 -3.73 -2.85
CA GLY A 267 12.22 -4.84 -3.17
C GLY A 267 12.96 -5.48 -1.99
N VAL A 268 12.65 -5.14 -0.73
CA VAL A 268 13.23 -5.80 0.46
C VAL A 268 12.72 -7.23 0.57
N PRO A 269 13.57 -8.26 0.41
CA PRO A 269 13.13 -9.66 0.45
C PRO A 269 12.95 -10.14 1.89
N GLY A 270 12.11 -11.17 2.08
CA GLY A 270 11.97 -11.84 3.37
C GLY A 270 11.23 -11.05 4.44
N VAL A 271 10.53 -9.97 4.06
CA VAL A 271 9.67 -9.18 4.92
C VAL A 271 8.20 -9.47 4.61
N THR A 272 7.39 -9.68 5.64
CA THR A 272 5.94 -9.85 5.53
C THR A 272 5.24 -8.54 5.90
N ILE A 273 4.30 -8.08 5.06
CA ILE A 273 3.50 -6.88 5.29
C ILE A 273 2.16 -7.25 5.93
N SER A 274 1.71 -6.42 6.88
CA SER A 274 0.36 -6.43 7.44
C SER A 274 -0.14 -5.00 7.63
N TYR A 275 -1.46 -4.82 7.52
CA TYR A 275 -2.12 -3.52 7.57
C TYR A 275 -3.00 -3.41 8.82
N HIS A 276 -3.07 -2.23 9.43
CA HIS A 276 -3.70 -2.02 10.73
C HIS A 276 -4.39 -0.66 10.78
N GLU A 277 -5.52 -0.56 11.50
CA GLU A 277 -6.23 0.72 11.67
C GLU A 277 -5.53 1.66 12.65
N THR A 278 -4.71 1.12 13.57
CA THR A 278 -4.04 1.91 14.61
C THR A 278 -2.54 1.60 14.68
N GLN A 279 -1.75 2.58 15.08
CA GLN A 279 -0.31 2.40 15.34
C GLN A 279 -0.07 1.32 16.41
N VAL A 280 -0.91 1.26 17.45
CA VAL A 280 -0.76 0.30 18.56
C VAL A 280 -0.94 -1.14 18.08
N ASP A 281 -1.88 -1.37 17.16
CA ASP A 281 -2.09 -2.68 16.53
C ASP A 281 -0.91 -3.06 15.64
N ALA A 282 -0.38 -2.11 14.85
CA ALA A 282 0.83 -2.29 14.06
C ALA A 282 2.07 -2.58 14.93
N ASP A 283 2.25 -1.89 16.06
CA ASP A 283 3.39 -2.11 16.96
C ASP A 283 3.32 -3.50 17.61
N ASN A 284 2.12 -3.96 17.99
CA ASN A 284 1.93 -5.25 18.64
C ASN A 284 1.74 -6.42 17.65
N GLY A 285 1.63 -6.15 16.34
CA GLY A 285 1.30 -7.16 15.34
C GLY A 285 -0.08 -7.79 15.53
N THR A 286 -1.05 -7.05 16.10
CA THR A 286 -2.42 -7.51 16.37
C THR A 286 -3.41 -6.80 15.48
N GLY A 287 -4.64 -7.31 15.31
CA GLY A 287 -5.69 -6.54 14.63
C GLY A 287 -5.47 -6.30 13.13
N ALA A 288 -4.74 -7.20 12.45
CA ALA A 288 -4.48 -7.08 11.02
C ALA A 288 -5.79 -7.01 10.21
N ILE A 289 -5.86 -6.02 9.33
CA ILE A 289 -6.92 -5.83 8.34
C ILE A 289 -6.84 -6.97 7.33
N VAL A 290 -7.99 -7.55 7.00
CA VAL A 290 -8.13 -8.57 5.97
C VAL A 290 -8.95 -7.97 4.83
N GLY A 291 -8.42 -8.03 3.61
CA GLY A 291 -8.99 -7.37 2.45
C GLY A 291 -10.31 -7.99 1.94
N PRO A 292 -11.12 -7.21 1.20
CA PRO A 292 -10.94 -5.76 0.96
C PRO A 292 -11.37 -4.90 2.17
N TYR A 293 -10.82 -3.70 2.30
CA TYR A 293 -11.07 -2.76 3.40
C TYR A 293 -11.86 -1.53 2.95
N THR A 294 -13.00 -1.27 3.58
CA THR A 294 -13.80 -0.05 3.32
C THR A 294 -13.36 1.07 4.26
N ASN A 295 -13.09 2.25 3.71
CA ASN A 295 -12.71 3.42 4.49
C ASN A 295 -13.85 3.92 5.40
N MET A 296 -13.48 4.53 6.52
CA MET A 296 -14.40 5.20 7.46
C MET A 296 -14.37 6.74 7.33
N ALA A 297 -13.49 7.26 6.47
CA ALA A 297 -13.33 8.68 6.18
C ALA A 297 -12.79 8.87 4.76
N THR A 298 -13.14 9.99 4.13
CA THR A 298 -12.75 10.32 2.74
C THR A 298 -11.26 10.19 2.46
N ALA A 299 -10.44 10.57 3.44
CA ALA A 299 -9.01 10.28 3.49
C ALA A 299 -8.70 9.65 4.84
N GLN A 300 -8.12 8.46 4.83
CA GLN A 300 -7.84 7.68 6.02
C GLN A 300 -6.39 7.17 6.01
N THR A 301 -5.75 7.22 7.17
CA THR A 301 -4.41 6.66 7.36
C THR A 301 -4.52 5.23 7.85
N ILE A 302 -3.85 4.32 7.16
CA ILE A 302 -3.62 2.93 7.52
C ILE A 302 -2.16 2.78 7.97
N PHE A 303 -1.95 2.05 9.06
CA PHE A 303 -0.63 1.74 9.59
C PHE A 303 -0.16 0.42 9.01
N VAL A 304 1.04 0.42 8.44
CA VAL A 304 1.61 -0.75 7.77
C VAL A 304 2.77 -1.25 8.60
N ARG A 305 2.75 -2.54 8.95
CA ARG A 305 3.83 -3.21 9.68
C ARG A 305 4.55 -4.16 8.74
N GLY A 306 5.85 -3.99 8.58
CA GLY A 306 6.73 -4.93 7.88
C GLY A 306 7.61 -5.68 8.86
N GLU A 307 7.49 -7.00 8.91
CA GLU A 307 8.25 -7.88 9.80
C GLU A 307 9.24 -8.74 9.01
N ASN A 308 10.51 -8.77 9.44
CA ASN A 308 11.51 -9.68 8.90
C ASN A 308 11.25 -11.12 9.36
N ASN A 309 11.05 -12.03 8.42
CA ASN A 309 10.67 -13.42 8.72
C ASN A 309 11.78 -14.25 9.39
N ALA A 310 13.04 -13.80 9.34
CA ALA A 310 14.16 -14.50 9.96
C ALA A 310 14.42 -14.01 11.39
N THR A 311 14.31 -12.71 11.65
CA THR A 311 14.69 -12.09 12.93
C THR A 311 13.50 -11.69 13.80
N GLY A 312 12.30 -11.56 13.21
CA GLY A 312 11.13 -11.01 13.88
C GLY A 312 11.15 -9.49 14.05
N CYS A 313 12.25 -8.81 13.67
CA CYS A 313 12.34 -7.36 13.73
C CYS A 313 11.37 -6.71 12.76
N TYR A 314 10.70 -5.67 13.22
CA TYR A 314 9.68 -5.00 12.43
C TYR A 314 9.89 -3.49 12.42
N SER A 315 9.36 -2.85 11.39
CA SER A 315 9.19 -1.41 11.35
C SER A 315 7.79 -1.08 10.86
N THR A 316 7.37 0.16 11.08
CA THR A 316 6.06 0.64 10.63
C THR A 316 6.19 1.84 9.71
N THR A 317 5.33 1.89 8.71
CA THR A 317 5.09 3.07 7.86
C THR A 317 3.60 3.33 7.78
N THR A 318 3.18 4.34 7.03
CA THR A 318 1.77 4.69 6.85
C THR A 318 1.40 4.70 5.38
N LEU A 319 0.19 4.25 5.09
CA LEU A 319 -0.48 4.38 3.80
C LEU A 319 -1.68 5.30 3.98
N THR A 320 -1.85 6.29 3.10
CA THR A 320 -3.10 7.05 3.04
C THR A 320 -3.99 6.44 1.96
N ILE A 321 -5.17 5.96 2.33
CA ILE A 321 -6.23 5.62 1.38
C ILE A 321 -7.16 6.82 1.22
N ARG A 322 -7.65 7.03 0.00
CA ARG A 322 -8.51 8.19 -0.31
C ARG A 322 -9.56 7.86 -1.36
N VAL A 323 -10.80 8.24 -1.08
CA VAL A 323 -11.89 8.17 -2.05
C VAL A 323 -12.05 9.55 -2.69
N ASN A 324 -12.07 9.58 -4.01
CA ASN A 324 -12.24 10.79 -4.82
C ASN A 324 -13.67 10.85 -5.36
N PRO A 325 -14.39 11.97 -5.16
CA PRO A 325 -15.75 12.09 -5.67
C PRO A 325 -15.74 12.04 -7.21
N VAL A 326 -16.77 11.40 -7.77
CA VAL A 326 -17.07 11.48 -9.19
C VAL A 326 -17.78 12.80 -9.51
N PRO A 327 -17.67 13.30 -10.75
CA PRO A 327 -18.48 14.43 -11.22
C PRO A 327 -19.98 14.17 -11.06
N THR A 328 -20.76 15.24 -10.92
CA THR A 328 -22.23 15.18 -10.74
C THR A 328 -22.96 15.87 -11.90
N PRO A 329 -22.86 15.35 -13.13
CA PRO A 329 -23.56 15.92 -14.28
C PRO A 329 -25.07 15.83 -14.12
N THR A 330 -25.80 16.61 -14.91
CA THR A 330 -27.27 16.50 -14.99
C THR A 330 -27.65 15.09 -15.46
N PRO A 331 -28.48 14.34 -14.70
CA PRO A 331 -28.93 13.00 -15.07
C PRO A 331 -29.51 12.90 -16.48
N SER A 332 -29.30 11.76 -17.16
CA SER A 332 -29.76 11.53 -18.54
C SER A 332 -31.26 11.77 -18.74
N ASP A 333 -32.10 11.45 -17.75
CA ASP A 333 -33.56 11.65 -17.81
C ASP A 333 -34.00 13.13 -17.68
N GLN A 334 -33.07 14.02 -17.36
CA GLN A 334 -33.26 15.47 -17.27
C GLN A 334 -32.63 16.23 -18.45
N LEU A 335 -31.87 15.55 -19.31
CA LEU A 335 -31.31 16.14 -20.52
C LEU A 335 -32.36 16.11 -21.64
N PRO A 336 -32.62 17.25 -22.33
CA PRO A 336 -33.57 17.29 -23.42
C PRO A 336 -33.04 16.55 -24.65
N GLU A 337 -33.94 15.95 -25.43
CA GLU A 337 -33.62 15.47 -26.77
C GLU A 337 -33.20 16.63 -27.66
N MET A 338 -32.23 16.39 -28.55
CA MET A 338 -31.86 17.33 -29.60
C MET A 338 -32.55 16.92 -30.90
N GLU A 339 -33.45 17.76 -31.38
CA GLU A 339 -34.26 17.47 -32.56
C GLU A 339 -33.92 18.44 -33.68
N LEU A 340 -33.66 17.92 -34.88
CA LEU A 340 -33.53 18.70 -36.12
C LEU A 340 -34.45 18.14 -37.20
N CYS A 341 -34.82 18.97 -38.17
CA CYS A 341 -35.58 18.53 -39.34
C CYS A 341 -34.63 18.00 -40.42
N ASP A 342 -35.08 17.02 -41.20
CA ASP A 342 -34.35 16.43 -42.34
C ASP A 342 -34.29 17.39 -43.55
N GLU A 343 -33.51 18.46 -43.40
CA GLU A 343 -33.40 19.54 -44.39
C GLU A 343 -32.20 19.34 -45.32
N VAL A 344 -31.09 18.77 -44.81
CA VAL A 344 -29.89 18.49 -45.61
C VAL A 344 -30.03 17.16 -46.34
N ASN A 345 -30.24 17.20 -47.66
CA ASN A 345 -30.53 16.01 -48.49
C ASN A 345 -31.83 15.28 -48.09
N THR A 346 -32.90 16.05 -47.93
CA THR A 346 -34.26 15.61 -47.56
C THR A 346 -34.61 14.17 -47.93
N GLY A 347 -34.98 13.39 -46.91
CA GLY A 347 -35.47 12.03 -46.99
C GLY A 347 -34.42 10.97 -46.70
N ASP A 348 -33.17 11.37 -46.38
CA ASP A 348 -32.12 10.44 -45.94
C ASP A 348 -32.04 10.30 -44.41
N GLY A 349 -32.67 11.20 -43.65
CA GLY A 349 -32.70 11.20 -42.20
C GLY A 349 -31.33 11.46 -41.56
N ILE A 350 -30.44 12.16 -42.26
CA ILE A 350 -29.09 12.51 -41.83
C ILE A 350 -28.98 14.03 -41.67
N GLU A 351 -28.52 14.47 -40.50
CA GLU A 351 -28.38 15.89 -40.18
C GLU A 351 -27.12 16.16 -39.34
N ILE A 352 -26.69 17.42 -39.29
CA ILE A 352 -25.51 17.85 -38.52
C ILE A 352 -25.93 18.49 -37.20
N PHE A 353 -25.45 17.92 -36.09
CA PHE A 353 -25.72 18.35 -34.72
C PHE A 353 -24.49 19.03 -34.09
N ASP A 354 -24.72 20.16 -33.42
CA ASP A 354 -23.76 20.72 -32.45
C ASP A 354 -24.06 20.17 -31.05
N LEU A 355 -23.42 19.04 -30.72
CA LEU A 355 -23.57 18.33 -29.45
C LEU A 355 -23.17 19.18 -28.24
N THR A 356 -22.37 20.24 -28.44
CA THR A 356 -21.91 21.13 -27.37
C THR A 356 -22.97 22.12 -26.91
N THR A 357 -24.10 22.21 -27.63
CA THR A 357 -25.23 23.08 -27.27
C THR A 357 -25.74 22.83 -25.85
N ASN A 358 -25.75 21.58 -25.40
CA ASN A 358 -26.21 21.18 -24.08
C ASN A 358 -25.08 21.11 -23.03
N GLU A 359 -23.83 21.45 -23.38
CA GLU A 359 -22.66 21.24 -22.50
C GLU A 359 -22.79 21.91 -21.13
N ILE A 360 -23.28 23.15 -21.08
CA ILE A 360 -23.49 23.87 -19.81
C ILE A 360 -24.52 23.14 -18.94
N LEU A 361 -25.57 22.58 -19.55
CA LEU A 361 -26.60 21.82 -18.86
C LEU A 361 -26.05 20.48 -18.36
N ILE A 362 -25.33 19.75 -19.21
CA ILE A 362 -24.67 18.47 -18.86
C ILE A 362 -23.76 18.68 -17.64
N LEU A 363 -22.93 19.73 -17.65
CA LEU A 363 -21.99 20.00 -16.57
C LEU A 363 -22.66 20.43 -15.26
N ASN A 364 -23.94 20.83 -15.26
CA ASN A 364 -24.65 21.28 -14.06
C ASN A 364 -23.91 22.37 -13.25
N GLY A 365 -23.12 23.21 -13.94
CA GLY A 365 -22.30 24.25 -13.32
C GLY A 365 -21.01 23.76 -12.63
N GLU A 366 -20.66 22.48 -12.76
CA GLU A 366 -19.42 21.92 -12.23
C GLU A 366 -18.20 22.47 -12.99
N THR A 367 -17.16 22.85 -12.24
CA THR A 367 -15.92 23.42 -12.80
C THR A 367 -14.76 22.49 -12.56
N GLY A 368 -13.75 22.51 -13.44
CA GLY A 368 -12.58 21.62 -13.28
C GLY A 368 -12.82 20.20 -13.81
N VAL A 369 -13.85 20.04 -14.63
CA VAL A 369 -14.17 18.82 -15.38
C VAL A 369 -14.04 19.07 -16.88
N THR A 370 -13.90 17.99 -17.65
CA THR A 370 -13.83 17.98 -19.12
C THR A 370 -14.87 17.01 -19.67
N THR A 371 -15.57 17.41 -20.73
CA THR A 371 -16.57 16.61 -21.47
C THR A 371 -15.96 15.96 -22.70
N THR A 372 -16.33 14.71 -22.96
CA THR A 372 -16.10 14.04 -24.25
C THR A 372 -17.37 13.30 -24.66
N TYR A 373 -17.63 13.22 -25.97
CA TYR A 373 -18.83 12.63 -26.54
C TYR A 373 -18.45 11.36 -27.31
N HIS A 374 -19.30 10.35 -27.26
CA HIS A 374 -19.02 9.00 -27.75
C HIS A 374 -20.27 8.40 -28.41
N GLU A 375 -20.06 7.57 -29.43
CA GLU A 375 -21.16 6.87 -30.11
C GLU A 375 -21.64 5.64 -29.33
N THR A 376 -20.84 5.11 -28.41
CA THR A 376 -21.17 3.93 -27.61
C THR A 376 -20.91 4.14 -26.11
N ALA A 377 -21.66 3.42 -25.27
CA ALA A 377 -21.45 3.44 -23.83
C ALA A 377 -20.09 2.84 -23.42
N GLU A 378 -19.59 1.84 -24.16
CA GLU A 378 -18.29 1.20 -23.91
C GLU A 378 -17.14 2.18 -24.15
N ASP A 379 -17.16 2.90 -25.27
CA ASP A 379 -16.18 3.94 -25.59
C ASP A 379 -16.21 5.07 -24.54
N ALA A 380 -17.39 5.47 -24.06
CA ALA A 380 -17.50 6.48 -23.01
C ALA A 380 -16.91 6.01 -21.67
N ASP A 381 -17.11 4.75 -21.29
CA ASP A 381 -16.60 4.13 -20.06
C ASP A 381 -15.08 3.95 -20.07
N THR A 382 -14.50 3.52 -21.20
CA THR A 382 -13.04 3.41 -21.34
C THR A 382 -12.37 4.74 -21.70
N GLY A 383 -13.13 5.70 -22.24
CA GLY A 383 -12.63 6.97 -22.76
C GLY A 383 -12.01 6.86 -24.16
N ASP A 384 -12.25 5.75 -24.85
CA ASP A 384 -11.74 5.49 -26.19
C ASP A 384 -12.60 6.16 -27.27
N ASN A 385 -12.06 6.34 -28.48
CA ASN A 385 -12.79 6.82 -29.67
C ASN A 385 -13.73 8.04 -29.48
N PRO A 386 -13.30 9.14 -28.81
CA PRO A 386 -14.15 10.31 -28.68
C PRO A 386 -14.48 10.92 -30.04
N ILE A 387 -15.71 11.43 -30.19
CA ILE A 387 -16.16 12.20 -31.34
C ILE A 387 -15.22 13.40 -31.52
N GLY A 388 -14.50 13.43 -32.64
CA GLY A 388 -13.40 14.38 -32.85
C GLY A 388 -13.84 15.84 -33.00
N ASP A 389 -15.03 16.09 -33.56
CA ASP A 389 -15.65 17.42 -33.65
C ASP A 389 -17.12 17.35 -33.19
N PRO A 390 -17.39 17.59 -31.89
CA PRO A 390 -18.76 17.56 -31.38
C PRO A 390 -19.60 18.77 -31.84
N THR A 391 -19.00 19.82 -32.41
CA THR A 391 -19.74 21.00 -32.88
C THR A 391 -20.38 20.80 -34.25
N SER A 392 -20.03 19.71 -34.94
CA SER A 392 -20.50 19.37 -36.28
C SER A 392 -20.60 17.85 -36.47
N TYR A 393 -21.26 17.17 -35.53
CA TYR A 393 -21.45 15.72 -35.58
C TYR A 393 -22.57 15.32 -36.55
N THR A 394 -22.31 14.34 -37.43
CA THR A 394 -23.33 13.78 -38.32
C THR A 394 -23.85 12.47 -37.74
N ASN A 395 -25.17 12.32 -37.59
CA ASN A 395 -25.76 11.10 -37.03
C ASN A 395 -25.45 9.86 -37.89
N ALA A 396 -25.16 8.75 -37.22
CA ALA A 396 -24.90 7.45 -37.80
C ALA A 396 -26.15 6.55 -37.83
N ALA A 397 -27.19 6.88 -37.04
CA ALA A 397 -28.46 6.18 -36.99
C ALA A 397 -29.65 7.16 -37.13
N THR A 398 -30.76 6.65 -37.68
CA THR A 398 -31.98 7.41 -37.98
C THR A 398 -33.22 6.57 -37.67
N PRO A 399 -34.32 7.15 -37.16
CA PRO A 399 -34.54 8.57 -36.87
C PRO A 399 -33.92 9.04 -35.55
N GLU A 400 -33.43 8.14 -34.71
CA GLU A 400 -32.88 8.43 -33.39
C GLU A 400 -31.49 7.82 -33.22
N GLN A 401 -30.65 8.49 -32.43
CA GLN A 401 -29.36 7.98 -31.98
C GLN A 401 -29.08 8.45 -30.56
N GLN A 402 -28.55 7.55 -29.73
CA GLN A 402 -28.07 7.89 -28.39
C GLN A 402 -26.61 8.37 -28.47
N ILE A 403 -26.31 9.47 -27.78
CA ILE A 403 -24.95 10.00 -27.62
C ILE A 403 -24.56 9.86 -26.15
N HIS A 404 -23.41 9.25 -25.90
CA HIS A 404 -22.88 9.04 -24.56
C HIS A 404 -21.84 10.11 -24.22
N VAL A 405 -21.92 10.66 -23.02
CA VAL A 405 -21.06 11.75 -22.57
C VAL A 405 -20.30 11.31 -21.34
N ARG A 406 -18.97 11.41 -21.41
CA ARG A 406 -18.07 11.20 -20.28
C ARG A 406 -17.65 12.55 -19.72
N VAL A 407 -18.00 12.81 -18.47
CA VAL A 407 -17.58 13.98 -17.70
C VAL A 407 -16.46 13.55 -16.77
N THR A 408 -15.24 14.07 -16.96
CA THR A 408 -14.04 13.64 -16.23
C THR A 408 -13.50 14.77 -15.36
N ASN A 409 -13.20 14.50 -14.09
CA ASN A 409 -12.49 15.42 -13.19
C ASN A 409 -11.02 15.58 -13.63
N ASN A 410 -10.60 16.82 -13.89
CA ASN A 410 -9.28 17.11 -14.47
C ASN A 410 -8.10 16.85 -13.50
N ILE A 411 -8.38 16.65 -12.21
CA ILE A 411 -7.37 16.41 -11.17
C ILE A 411 -7.29 14.92 -10.84
N THR A 412 -8.43 14.28 -10.56
CA THR A 412 -8.48 12.90 -10.06
C THR A 412 -8.64 11.86 -11.16
N GLY A 413 -9.11 12.27 -12.35
CA GLY A 413 -9.46 11.35 -13.44
C GLY A 413 -10.77 10.58 -13.21
N CYS A 414 -11.41 10.71 -12.05
CA CYS A 414 -12.74 10.15 -11.79
C CYS A 414 -13.76 10.74 -12.76
N TYR A 415 -14.70 9.92 -13.21
CA TYR A 415 -15.64 10.31 -14.24
C TYR A 415 -17.05 9.82 -13.92
N ALA A 416 -18.02 10.48 -14.55
CA ALA A 416 -19.41 10.08 -14.57
C ALA A 416 -19.89 10.02 -16.02
N LEU A 417 -20.85 9.13 -16.28
CA LEU A 417 -21.44 8.91 -17.59
C LEU A 417 -22.89 9.40 -17.58
N VAL A 418 -23.25 10.15 -18.60
CA VAL A 418 -24.64 10.51 -18.94
C VAL A 418 -24.85 10.32 -20.43
N ASP A 419 -26.10 10.40 -20.86
CA ASP A 419 -26.46 10.23 -22.26
C ASP A 419 -27.67 11.09 -22.61
N PHE A 420 -27.80 11.41 -23.90
CA PHE A 420 -28.98 12.08 -24.45
C PHE A 420 -29.24 11.57 -25.87
N THR A 421 -30.46 11.81 -26.37
CA THR A 421 -30.87 11.36 -27.69
C THR A 421 -30.83 12.52 -28.68
N ILE A 422 -30.24 12.28 -29.84
CA ILE A 422 -30.40 13.11 -31.04
C ILE A 422 -31.44 12.48 -31.95
N ARG A 423 -32.28 13.30 -32.59
CA ARG A 423 -33.37 12.86 -33.45
C ARG A 423 -33.45 13.72 -34.70
N VAL A 424 -33.61 13.04 -35.84
CA VAL A 424 -33.93 13.68 -37.12
C VAL A 424 -35.41 13.46 -37.40
N ASN A 425 -36.16 14.56 -37.47
CA ASN A 425 -37.59 14.58 -37.75
C ASN A 425 -37.81 14.69 -39.27
N PRO A 426 -38.57 13.78 -39.89
CA PRO A 426 -38.83 13.84 -41.33
C PRO A 426 -39.67 15.07 -41.67
N LEU A 427 -39.44 15.63 -42.87
CA LEU A 427 -40.32 16.66 -43.42
C LEU A 427 -41.68 16.08 -43.81
N PRO A 428 -42.76 16.89 -43.82
CA PRO A 428 -44.06 16.46 -44.32
C PRO A 428 -43.98 15.93 -45.76
N GLU A 429 -44.81 14.94 -46.08
CA GLU A 429 -44.86 14.39 -47.44
C GLU A 429 -45.48 15.41 -48.41
N VAL A 430 -44.94 15.47 -49.63
CA VAL A 430 -45.45 16.36 -50.68
C VAL A 430 -45.94 15.56 -51.89
N VAL A 431 -47.05 15.99 -52.47
CA VAL A 431 -47.58 15.49 -53.74
C VAL A 431 -47.79 16.66 -54.70
N ALA A 432 -47.69 16.39 -56.00
CA ALA A 432 -48.03 17.39 -57.01
C ALA A 432 -49.50 17.82 -56.86
N VAL A 433 -49.70 19.12 -56.67
CA VAL A 433 -51.03 19.75 -56.56
C VAL A 433 -51.43 20.24 -57.94
N THR A 434 -52.66 19.95 -58.34
CA THR A 434 -53.24 20.41 -59.61
C THR A 434 -53.55 21.91 -59.56
N ASP A 435 -53.42 22.57 -60.72
CA ASP A 435 -53.82 23.97 -60.88
C ASP A 435 -55.28 24.18 -60.45
N PHE A 436 -55.56 25.32 -59.83
CA PHE A 436 -56.91 25.72 -59.45
C PHE A 436 -57.49 26.57 -60.56
N ILE A 437 -58.31 25.95 -61.41
CA ILE A 437 -58.95 26.59 -62.55
C ILE A 437 -60.38 26.98 -62.16
N GLN A 438 -60.74 28.24 -62.35
CA GLN A 438 -62.12 28.74 -62.26
C GLN A 438 -62.52 29.36 -63.59
N CYS A 439 -63.81 29.29 -63.93
CA CYS A 439 -64.33 29.92 -65.15
C CYS A 439 -65.12 31.18 -64.80
N GLU A 440 -64.80 32.29 -65.45
CA GLU A 440 -65.53 33.54 -65.28
C GLU A 440 -66.27 33.96 -66.57
N LEU A 441 -67.26 34.84 -66.43
CA LEU A 441 -67.98 35.46 -67.56
C LEU A 441 -67.41 36.83 -67.94
N ASN A 442 -66.64 37.45 -67.05
CA ASN A 442 -65.91 38.69 -67.33
C ASN A 442 -64.56 38.32 -67.94
N THR A 443 -63.89 39.22 -68.65
CA THR A 443 -62.63 38.89 -69.33
C THR A 443 -61.43 39.58 -68.67
N ASP A 444 -61.48 39.80 -67.36
CA ASP A 444 -60.46 40.58 -66.64
C ASP A 444 -59.37 39.71 -65.99
N GLY A 445 -59.58 38.39 -65.93
CA GLY A 445 -58.64 37.40 -65.44
C GLY A 445 -58.53 37.36 -63.93
N ILE A 446 -59.45 37.97 -63.18
CA ILE A 446 -59.41 38.05 -61.72
C ILE A 446 -60.64 37.38 -61.10
N ASP A 447 -60.42 36.38 -60.23
CA ASP A 447 -61.48 35.68 -59.49
C ASP A 447 -61.08 35.37 -58.04
N SER A 448 -62.04 34.91 -57.24
CA SER A 448 -61.87 34.55 -55.83
C SER A 448 -61.74 33.04 -55.64
N PHE A 449 -60.58 32.60 -55.18
CA PHE A 449 -60.22 31.20 -54.95
C PHE A 449 -60.33 30.84 -53.46
N ASP A 450 -61.17 29.86 -53.13
CA ASP A 450 -61.18 29.25 -51.79
C ASP A 450 -60.09 28.17 -51.70
N LEU A 451 -58.85 28.58 -51.40
CA LEU A 451 -57.72 27.66 -51.32
C LEU A 451 -57.88 26.61 -50.20
N ALA A 452 -58.77 26.81 -49.22
CA ALA A 452 -59.00 25.80 -48.18
C ALA A 452 -59.54 24.49 -48.78
N THR A 453 -60.21 24.56 -49.93
CA THR A 453 -60.67 23.37 -50.67
C THR A 453 -59.52 22.54 -51.25
N LYS A 454 -58.33 23.12 -51.39
CA LYS A 454 -57.10 22.43 -51.84
C LYS A 454 -56.37 21.72 -50.69
N ASN A 455 -56.75 21.93 -49.43
CA ASN A 455 -56.04 21.34 -48.28
C ASN A 455 -56.02 19.81 -48.32
N GLU A 456 -57.12 19.15 -48.69
CA GLU A 456 -57.18 17.67 -48.73
C GLU A 456 -56.23 17.10 -49.81
N GLU A 457 -56.17 17.76 -50.97
CA GLU A 457 -55.26 17.41 -52.06
C GLU A 457 -53.79 17.63 -51.65
N VAL A 458 -53.49 18.79 -51.06
CA VAL A 458 -52.16 19.14 -50.55
C VAL A 458 -51.66 18.14 -49.51
N LEU A 459 -52.51 17.77 -48.56
CA LEU A 459 -52.13 16.85 -47.47
C LEU A 459 -51.97 15.41 -47.96
N ASN A 460 -52.58 15.03 -49.08
CA ASN A 460 -52.43 13.69 -49.68
C ASN A 460 -52.69 12.53 -48.69
N GLY A 461 -53.65 12.70 -47.78
CA GLY A 461 -53.96 11.72 -46.73
C GLY A 461 -53.19 11.86 -45.42
N GLN A 462 -52.29 12.85 -45.29
CA GLN A 462 -51.70 13.26 -44.01
C GLN A 462 -52.79 13.79 -43.05
N ASP A 463 -52.63 13.54 -41.75
CA ASP A 463 -53.62 13.91 -40.73
C ASP A 463 -53.77 15.45 -40.63
N PRO A 464 -54.93 16.03 -40.97
CA PRO A 464 -55.14 17.48 -40.92
C PRO A 464 -55.10 18.07 -39.51
N ASN A 465 -55.08 17.25 -38.45
CA ASN A 465 -54.88 17.74 -37.08
C ASN A 465 -53.40 17.82 -36.68
N ARG A 466 -52.52 17.09 -37.39
CA ARG A 466 -51.07 17.11 -37.19
C ARG A 466 -50.39 18.08 -38.15
N PHE A 467 -50.86 18.17 -39.39
CA PHE A 467 -50.25 18.99 -40.43
C PHE A 467 -51.12 20.20 -40.77
N ILE A 468 -50.52 21.38 -40.76
CA ILE A 468 -51.17 22.64 -41.15
C ILE A 468 -50.71 23.03 -42.55
N VAL A 469 -51.65 23.45 -43.39
CA VAL A 469 -51.39 23.98 -44.73
C VAL A 469 -51.54 25.50 -44.73
N THR A 470 -50.54 26.20 -45.27
CA THR A 470 -50.61 27.63 -45.57
C THR A 470 -50.19 27.89 -47.02
N TYR A 471 -50.69 28.99 -47.58
CA TYR A 471 -50.47 29.38 -48.97
C TYR A 471 -49.76 30.72 -49.02
N HIS A 472 -48.85 30.92 -49.97
CA HIS A 472 -47.98 32.09 -50.05
C HIS A 472 -47.75 32.54 -51.49
N ASP A 473 -47.55 33.85 -51.69
CA ASP A 473 -47.28 34.45 -53.01
C ASP A 473 -45.82 34.29 -53.47
N ASN A 474 -44.89 34.01 -52.55
CA ASN A 474 -43.48 33.83 -52.87
C ASN A 474 -42.77 32.90 -51.88
N ILE A 475 -41.62 32.38 -52.29
CA ILE A 475 -40.88 31.37 -51.55
C ILE A 475 -40.30 31.89 -50.23
N THR A 476 -39.91 33.17 -50.17
CA THR A 476 -39.35 33.77 -48.95
C THR A 476 -40.38 33.86 -47.84
N ASP A 477 -41.61 34.26 -48.19
CA ASP A 477 -42.74 34.27 -47.25
C ASP A 477 -43.09 32.83 -46.83
N ALA A 478 -43.10 31.88 -47.76
CA ALA A 478 -43.36 30.46 -47.49
C ALA A 478 -42.33 29.80 -46.56
N GLU A 479 -41.02 30.05 -46.76
CA GLU A 479 -39.94 29.51 -45.93
C GLU A 479 -39.89 30.15 -44.54
N SER A 480 -40.27 31.43 -44.42
CA SER A 480 -40.31 32.14 -43.13
C SER A 480 -41.64 32.02 -42.39
N GLY A 481 -42.65 31.39 -43.01
CA GLY A 481 -44.03 31.35 -42.51
C GLY A 481 -44.68 32.74 -42.42
N ALA A 482 -44.13 33.74 -43.10
CA ALA A 482 -44.63 35.12 -43.08
C ALA A 482 -45.71 35.32 -44.16
N ASN A 483 -46.59 36.32 -43.96
CA ASN A 483 -47.52 36.79 -44.99
C ASN A 483 -48.39 35.72 -45.68
N ALA A 484 -48.82 34.70 -44.93
CA ALA A 484 -49.74 33.69 -45.44
C ALA A 484 -51.00 34.34 -46.06
N LEU A 485 -51.40 33.83 -47.22
CA LEU A 485 -52.56 34.30 -47.96
C LEU A 485 -53.84 34.14 -47.14
N VAL A 486 -54.64 35.21 -47.10
CA VAL A 486 -55.94 35.21 -46.45
C VAL A 486 -56.95 34.51 -47.36
N LEU A 487 -57.71 33.56 -46.80
CA LEU A 487 -58.69 32.77 -47.54
C LEU A 487 -60.12 33.30 -47.34
N PRO A 488 -60.95 33.39 -48.39
CA PRO A 488 -60.61 33.15 -49.81
C PRO A 488 -59.68 34.24 -50.37
N TYR A 489 -58.84 33.86 -51.34
CA TYR A 489 -57.83 34.72 -51.95
C TYR A 489 -58.25 35.19 -53.34
N THR A 490 -57.96 36.44 -53.70
CA THR A 490 -58.21 36.96 -55.05
C THR A 490 -56.87 37.11 -55.77
N ASN A 491 -56.75 36.49 -56.94
CA ASN A 491 -55.51 36.56 -57.72
C ASN A 491 -55.25 37.99 -58.21
N THR A 492 -53.99 38.27 -58.55
CA THR A 492 -53.50 39.56 -59.05
C THR A 492 -52.91 39.47 -60.46
N SER A 493 -52.71 38.24 -60.95
CA SER A 493 -52.32 37.91 -62.32
C SER A 493 -52.96 36.59 -62.75
N ASN A 494 -53.03 36.34 -64.06
CA ASN A 494 -53.58 35.11 -64.62
C ASN A 494 -52.63 34.53 -65.69
N PRO A 495 -52.03 33.34 -65.48
CA PRO A 495 -52.03 32.56 -64.24
C PRO A 495 -51.21 33.23 -63.11
N GLN A 496 -51.50 32.89 -61.85
CA GLN A 496 -50.70 33.26 -60.68
C GLN A 496 -50.18 32.01 -59.97
N GLU A 497 -48.87 31.92 -59.78
CA GLU A 497 -48.25 30.84 -58.99
C GLU A 497 -48.52 31.05 -57.51
N VAL A 498 -48.92 29.99 -56.81
CA VAL A 498 -49.08 29.93 -55.36
C VAL A 498 -48.17 28.84 -54.81
N ILE A 499 -47.47 29.15 -53.73
CA ILE A 499 -46.59 28.23 -53.01
C ILE A 499 -47.31 27.70 -51.79
N VAL A 500 -47.13 26.41 -51.53
CA VAL A 500 -47.76 25.68 -50.43
C VAL A 500 -46.71 25.34 -49.39
N THR A 501 -47.01 25.66 -48.13
CA THR A 501 -46.23 25.25 -46.97
C THR A 501 -47.04 24.26 -46.14
N ILE A 502 -46.48 23.08 -45.92
CA ILE A 502 -47.02 22.08 -44.99
C ILE A 502 -46.13 22.08 -43.75
N THR A 503 -46.72 22.19 -42.55
CA THR A 503 -45.99 22.20 -41.26
C THR A 503 -46.51 21.10 -40.35
N ASP A 504 -45.63 20.23 -39.85
CA ASP A 504 -45.95 19.31 -38.76
C ASP A 504 -46.01 20.08 -37.43
N THR A 505 -47.19 20.12 -36.82
CA THR A 505 -47.43 20.85 -35.56
C THR A 505 -46.80 20.19 -34.34
N THR A 506 -46.35 18.95 -34.44
CA THR A 506 -45.68 18.22 -33.34
C THR A 506 -44.19 18.54 -33.33
N THR A 507 -43.53 18.48 -34.48
CA THR A 507 -42.07 18.65 -34.60
C THR A 507 -41.65 20.06 -35.04
N GLY A 508 -42.58 20.83 -35.59
CA GLY A 508 -42.31 22.15 -36.20
C GLY A 508 -41.71 22.07 -37.60
N CYS A 509 -41.37 20.89 -38.11
CA CYS A 509 -40.76 20.73 -39.43
C CYS A 509 -41.72 21.12 -40.55
N SER A 510 -41.23 21.90 -41.51
CA SER A 510 -42.04 22.42 -42.60
C SER A 510 -41.37 22.27 -43.96
N ILE A 511 -42.18 22.10 -45.00
CA ILE A 511 -41.72 22.02 -46.39
C ILE A 511 -42.52 22.97 -47.28
N SER A 512 -41.80 23.77 -48.08
CA SER A 512 -42.36 24.85 -48.92
C SER A 512 -42.04 24.69 -50.42
N THR A 513 -41.90 23.45 -50.89
CA THR A 513 -41.44 23.15 -52.26
C THR A 513 -42.57 23.06 -53.30
N GLN A 514 -43.80 22.79 -52.84
CA GLN A 514 -44.95 22.56 -53.71
C GLN A 514 -45.55 23.86 -54.24
N ARG A 515 -45.95 23.85 -55.51
CA ARG A 515 -46.49 24.99 -56.27
C ARG A 515 -47.66 24.57 -57.16
N PHE A 516 -48.62 25.46 -57.39
CA PHE A 516 -49.69 25.31 -58.39
C PHE A 516 -50.13 26.70 -58.88
N ASN A 517 -50.84 26.76 -60.01
CA ASN A 517 -51.35 28.02 -60.54
C ASN A 517 -52.82 28.24 -60.18
N LEU A 518 -53.16 29.49 -59.84
CA LEU A 518 -54.53 30.01 -59.96
C LEU A 518 -54.72 30.46 -61.40
N GLN A 519 -55.72 29.90 -62.06
CA GLN A 519 -56.02 30.20 -63.46
C GLN A 519 -57.52 30.52 -63.60
N VAL A 520 -57.78 31.60 -64.31
CA VAL A 520 -59.13 32.05 -64.63
C VAL A 520 -59.35 31.87 -66.13
N ASP A 521 -60.27 30.99 -66.51
CA ASP A 521 -60.60 30.69 -67.90
C ASP A 521 -61.93 31.33 -68.31
N GLU A 522 -62.05 31.69 -69.59
CA GLU A 522 -63.30 32.22 -70.16
C GLU A 522 -64.38 31.13 -70.17
N ALA A 523 -65.52 31.39 -69.52
CA ALA A 523 -66.67 30.50 -69.56
C ALA A 523 -67.30 30.47 -70.97
N SER A 524 -67.64 29.28 -71.46
CA SER A 524 -68.37 29.13 -72.72
C SER A 524 -69.80 29.67 -72.57
N GLN A 525 -70.17 30.71 -73.35
CA GLN A 525 -71.52 31.23 -73.41
C GLN A 525 -72.29 30.68 -74.61
N ALA A 526 -73.45 30.06 -74.38
CA ALA A 526 -74.46 29.85 -75.42
C ALA A 526 -75.46 31.01 -75.38
N ASN A 527 -75.67 31.70 -76.51
CA ASN A 527 -76.61 32.82 -76.66
C ASN A 527 -76.30 34.06 -75.76
N ALA A 528 -75.15 34.71 -76.01
CA ALA A 528 -74.61 35.83 -75.22
C ALA A 528 -75.51 37.08 -75.13
N ASP A 529 -76.55 37.20 -75.97
CA ASP A 529 -77.46 38.35 -75.99
C ASP A 529 -78.80 38.09 -75.25
N MET A 530 -79.05 36.88 -74.75
CA MET A 530 -80.31 36.45 -74.12
C MET A 530 -81.57 36.74 -74.96
N GLU A 531 -81.44 37.00 -76.27
CA GLU A 531 -82.60 37.16 -77.14
C GLU A 531 -83.25 35.78 -77.34
N LEU A 532 -84.58 35.74 -77.23
CA LEU A 532 -85.35 34.53 -77.50
C LEU A 532 -85.19 34.17 -78.97
N ILE A 533 -84.51 33.05 -79.26
CA ILE A 533 -84.47 32.47 -80.61
C ILE A 533 -85.87 31.91 -80.90
N LEU A 534 -86.74 32.73 -81.49
CA LEU A 534 -88.09 32.34 -81.89
C LEU A 534 -88.05 31.65 -83.26
N TYR A 535 -88.13 30.31 -83.27
CA TYR A 535 -88.18 29.51 -84.48
C TYR A 535 -89.63 29.07 -84.78
N GLU A 536 -90.36 29.89 -85.53
CA GLU A 536 -91.74 29.62 -85.94
C GLU A 536 -91.80 29.15 -87.41
N GLN A 537 -92.47 28.03 -87.67
CA GLN A 537 -92.85 27.60 -89.02
C GLN A 537 -94.38 27.54 -89.12
N CYS A 538 -94.91 28.00 -90.26
CA CYS A 538 -96.33 27.91 -90.57
C CYS A 538 -96.65 26.55 -91.22
N ASP A 539 -97.75 25.93 -90.78
CA ASP A 539 -98.32 24.74 -91.39
C ASP A 539 -98.79 25.06 -92.83
N ASP A 540 -98.24 24.36 -93.83
CA ASP A 540 -98.59 24.51 -95.24
C ASP A 540 -99.55 23.43 -95.76
N ASN A 541 -100.06 22.55 -94.89
CA ASN A 541 -101.13 21.63 -95.24
C ASN A 541 -102.50 22.29 -95.00
N MET A 542 -103.06 22.86 -96.07
CA MET A 542 -104.47 23.27 -96.13
C MET A 542 -105.42 22.08 -95.96
N GLU A 543 -105.63 21.63 -94.72
CA GLU A 543 -106.75 20.76 -94.37
C GLU A 543 -108.02 21.62 -94.24
N THR A 544 -108.97 21.39 -95.15
CA THR A 544 -110.26 22.11 -95.20
C THR A 544 -111.30 21.46 -94.28
N ASP A 545 -110.87 20.63 -93.34
CA ASP A 545 -111.73 19.89 -92.40
C ASP A 545 -112.00 20.66 -91.10
N GLY A 546 -111.21 21.70 -90.79
CA GLY A 546 -111.39 22.56 -89.62
C GLY A 546 -111.10 21.87 -88.28
N ASP A 547 -110.28 20.82 -88.27
CA ASP A 547 -109.83 20.13 -87.05
C ASP A 547 -108.41 20.57 -86.64
N PRO A 548 -108.25 21.51 -85.67
CA PRO A 548 -106.93 21.95 -85.21
C PRO A 548 -106.18 20.90 -84.34
N GLY A 549 -106.73 19.70 -84.17
CA GLY A 549 -106.15 18.64 -83.35
C GLY A 549 -105.06 17.80 -84.02
N ASN A 550 -104.81 17.98 -85.32
CA ASN A 550 -103.87 17.17 -86.11
C ASN A 550 -102.80 17.96 -86.88
N ASP A 551 -102.76 19.29 -86.74
CA ASP A 551 -101.72 20.16 -87.29
C ASP A 551 -100.35 19.80 -86.67
N SER A 552 -99.36 19.45 -87.49
CA SER A 552 -97.99 19.21 -87.03
C SER A 552 -96.97 19.54 -88.11
N VAL A 553 -95.92 20.29 -87.74
CA VAL A 553 -94.76 20.58 -88.59
C VAL A 553 -93.51 19.96 -87.95
N GLN A 554 -92.62 19.40 -88.77
CA GLN A 554 -91.35 18.86 -88.31
C GLN A 554 -90.27 19.94 -88.41
N PHE A 555 -89.72 20.36 -87.26
CA PHE A 555 -88.60 21.29 -87.20
C PHE A 555 -87.28 20.56 -87.53
N ASP A 556 -86.47 21.11 -88.44
CA ASP A 556 -85.10 20.66 -88.70
C ASP A 556 -84.13 21.56 -87.92
N LEU A 557 -83.46 20.99 -86.92
CA LEU A 557 -82.52 21.68 -86.03
C LEU A 557 -81.05 21.53 -86.47
N SER A 558 -80.78 20.88 -87.61
CA SER A 558 -79.40 20.57 -88.04
C SER A 558 -78.56 21.78 -88.49
N THR A 559 -79.16 22.98 -88.56
CA THR A 559 -78.48 24.23 -88.95
C THR A 559 -78.46 25.30 -87.86
N GLN A 560 -78.79 24.98 -86.60
CA GLN A 560 -78.82 25.93 -85.47
C GLN A 560 -77.59 25.89 -84.54
N ASP A 561 -76.42 25.47 -85.04
CA ASP A 561 -75.14 25.55 -84.31
C ASP A 561 -74.31 26.77 -84.75
N ALA A 562 -74.80 27.99 -84.50
CA ALA A 562 -73.99 29.20 -84.63
C ALA A 562 -74.21 30.15 -83.46
#